data_AF-A0A2P6FMV4-F1
#
_entry.id   AF-A0A2P6FMV4-F1
#
_cell.length_a   1.000
_cell.length_b   1.000
_cell.length_c   1.000
_cell.angle_alpha   90.00
_cell.angle_beta   90.00
_cell.angle_gamma   90.00
#
_symmetry.space_group_name_H-M   'P 1'
#
loop_
_entity.id
_entity.type
_entity.pdbx_description
1 polymer ?
#
loop_
_entity_poly.entity_id
_entity_poly.type
_entity_poly.pdbx_seq_one_letter_code
_entity_poly.pdbx_strand_id
1 'polypeptide(L)'
;TNLSKEEILGELENNAQGILGYVVRWINQGVGCSKVLDIYDVYLMEDRATCRIASQYLANWFHHGLISRQEILDAFEKMALKVDKQNEGAMGYNKLSTNPRTPAFLAALELVFEGQNQSCGYIEETMFKYRRQILSGIVES
;
A
#
# COMPACT_ATOMS: atom_id res chain seq x y z
N THR A 1 -26.14 -6.58 -8.95
CA THR A 1 -26.01 -5.11 -9.00
C THR A 1 -24.58 -4.82 -9.34
N ASN A 2 -24.30 -4.11 -10.43
CA ASN A 2 -22.92 -3.80 -10.84
C ASN A 2 -22.55 -2.41 -10.30
N LEU A 3 -21.38 -2.31 -9.69
CA LEU A 3 -20.80 -1.03 -9.27
C LEU A 3 -20.51 -0.16 -10.50
N SER A 4 -20.62 1.15 -10.36
CA SER A 4 -20.16 2.11 -11.38
C SER A 4 -18.64 2.14 -11.45
N LYS A 5 -18.10 2.70 -12.54
CA LYS A 5 -16.64 2.80 -12.67
C LYS A 5 -16.07 3.76 -11.62
N GLU A 6 -16.79 4.82 -11.30
CA GLU A 6 -16.45 5.80 -10.28
C GLU A 6 -16.40 5.16 -8.88
N GLU A 7 -17.38 4.30 -8.55
CA GLU A 7 -17.39 3.55 -7.28
C GLU A 7 -16.19 2.60 -7.19
N ILE A 8 -15.87 1.88 -8.27
CA ILE A 8 -14.71 0.99 -8.32
C ILE A 8 -13.41 1.76 -8.13
N LEU A 9 -13.23 2.88 -8.82
CA LEU A 9 -12.00 3.68 -8.71
C LEU A 9 -11.88 4.34 -7.34
N GLY A 10 -12.99 4.80 -6.75
CA GLY A 10 -13.01 5.35 -5.39
C GLY A 10 -12.58 4.32 -4.35
N GLU A 11 -13.12 3.11 -4.41
CA GLU A 11 -12.73 2.02 -3.50
C GLU A 11 -11.28 1.57 -3.72
N LEU A 12 -10.82 1.53 -4.98
CA LEU A 12 -9.43 1.25 -5.30
C LEU A 12 -8.48 2.28 -4.67
N GLU A 13 -8.77 3.57 -4.81
CA GLU A 13 -7.97 4.66 -4.22
C GLU A 13 -7.99 4.61 -2.69
N ASN A 14 -9.16 4.36 -2.08
CA ASN A 14 -9.29 4.23 -0.63
C ASN A 14 -8.38 3.12 -0.08
N ASN A 15 -8.44 1.91 -0.66
CA ASN A 15 -7.62 0.79 -0.24
C ASN A 15 -6.13 1.02 -0.54
N ALA A 16 -5.79 1.60 -1.71
CA ALA A 16 -4.42 1.93 -2.06
C ALA A 16 -3.79 2.91 -1.05
N GLN A 17 -4.54 3.93 -0.63
CA GLN A 17 -4.09 4.92 0.35
C GLN A 17 -3.81 4.26 1.71
N GLY A 18 -4.72 3.44 2.23
CA GLY A 18 -4.54 2.73 3.49
C GLY A 18 -3.32 1.80 3.48
N ILE A 19 -3.16 1.02 2.39
CA ILE A 19 -1.99 0.15 2.21
C ILE A 19 -0.71 0.98 2.21
N LEU A 20 -0.61 2.04 1.40
CA LEU A 20 0.60 2.86 1.31
C LEU A 20 0.93 3.56 2.63
N GLY A 21 -0.07 4.11 3.30
CA GLY A 21 0.09 4.82 4.58
C GLY A 21 0.59 3.92 5.71
N TYR A 22 0.12 2.66 5.76
CA TYR A 22 0.63 1.67 6.70
C TYR A 22 2.03 1.17 6.31
N VAL A 23 2.19 0.72 5.05
CA VAL A 23 3.40 0.05 4.57
C VAL A 23 4.62 0.96 4.63
N VAL A 24 4.50 2.25 4.30
CA VAL A 24 5.64 3.19 4.33
C VAL A 24 6.28 3.30 5.71
N ARG A 25 5.47 3.33 6.77
CA ARG A 25 5.97 3.42 8.14
C ARG A 25 6.52 2.09 8.62
N TRP A 26 5.88 0.99 8.23
CA TRP A 26 6.34 -0.35 8.58
C TRP A 26 7.72 -0.64 7.96
N ILE A 27 7.88 -0.40 6.66
CA ILE A 27 9.09 -0.71 5.90
C ILE A 27 10.23 0.24 6.28
N ASN A 28 9.99 1.55 6.32
CA ASN A 28 11.06 2.53 6.55
C ASN A 28 11.43 2.65 8.03
N GLN A 29 10.44 2.63 8.92
CA GLN A 29 10.64 2.97 10.34
C GLN A 29 10.46 1.78 11.28
N GLY A 30 9.93 0.65 10.83
CA GLY A 30 9.66 -0.51 11.69
C GLY A 30 8.47 -0.30 12.63
N VAL A 31 7.55 0.60 12.27
CA VAL A 31 6.36 0.90 13.07
C VAL A 31 5.22 -0.05 12.68
N GLY A 32 4.87 -0.96 13.60
CA GLY A 32 3.90 -2.04 13.35
C GLY A 32 2.42 -1.65 13.50
N CYS A 33 2.14 -0.52 14.13
CA CYS A 33 0.80 0.02 14.35
C CYS A 33 0.86 1.55 14.31
N SER A 34 -0.05 2.17 13.58
CA SER A 34 0.01 3.61 13.33
C SER A 34 -1.36 4.25 13.20
N LYS A 35 -1.47 5.50 13.64
CA LYS A 35 -2.52 6.40 13.17
C LYS A 35 -2.16 6.82 11.74
N VAL A 36 -3.00 6.43 10.78
CA VAL A 36 -2.88 6.79 9.36
C VAL A 36 -4.09 7.61 9.01
N LEU A 37 -3.89 8.71 8.29
CA LEU A 37 -5.00 9.50 7.75
C LEU A 37 -5.62 8.71 6.61
N ASP A 38 -6.94 8.57 6.54
CA ASP A 38 -7.62 7.98 5.39
C ASP A 38 -7.69 8.97 4.20
N ILE A 39 -8.47 8.64 3.16
CA ILE A 39 -8.70 9.51 2.01
C ILE A 39 -9.41 10.83 2.36
N TYR A 40 -10.11 10.91 3.49
CA TYR A 40 -10.82 12.10 3.98
C TYR A 40 -10.08 12.81 5.12
N ASP A 41 -8.82 12.44 5.36
CA ASP A 41 -7.96 12.99 6.40
C ASP A 41 -8.50 12.77 7.82
N VAL A 42 -9.17 11.62 8.04
CA VAL A 42 -9.56 11.11 9.35
C VAL A 42 -8.55 10.07 9.81
N TYR A 43 -8.11 10.16 11.07
CA TYR A 43 -7.16 9.19 11.62
C TYR A 43 -7.82 7.85 11.91
N LEU A 44 -7.35 6.80 11.23
CA LEU A 44 -7.66 5.40 11.50
C LEU A 44 -6.45 4.71 12.14
N MET A 45 -6.72 3.71 12.98
CA MET A 45 -5.68 2.82 13.47
C MET A 45 -5.46 1.74 12.43
N GLU A 46 -4.25 1.68 11.89
CA GLU A 46 -3.82 0.68 10.92
C GLU A 46 -2.82 -0.29 11.55
N ASP A 47 -3.03 -1.57 11.29
CA ASP A 47 -2.14 -2.67 11.63
C ASP A 47 -2.04 -3.68 10.47
N ARG A 48 -1.44 -4.85 10.72
CA ARG A 48 -1.31 -5.87 9.68
C ARG A 48 -2.65 -6.44 9.22
N ALA A 49 -3.67 -6.47 10.09
CA ALA A 49 -4.96 -7.05 9.77
C ALA A 49 -5.74 -6.13 8.81
N THR A 50 -5.74 -4.82 9.06
CA THR A 50 -6.37 -3.85 8.14
C THR A 50 -5.67 -3.84 6.78
N CYS A 51 -4.33 -3.87 6.76
CA CYS A 51 -3.55 -3.98 5.52
C CYS A 51 -3.81 -5.29 4.77
N ARG A 52 -3.96 -6.42 5.49
CA ARG A 52 -4.35 -7.71 4.90
C ARG A 52 -5.72 -7.66 4.24
N ILE A 53 -6.71 -7.03 4.88
CA ILE A 53 -8.05 -6.87 4.31
C ILE A 53 -7.95 -6.04 3.02
N ALA A 54 -7.32 -4.87 3.06
CA ALA A 54 -7.22 -3.99 1.91
C ALA A 54 -6.46 -4.63 0.73
N SER A 55 -5.33 -5.28 0.99
CA SER A 55 -4.54 -5.93 -0.07
C SER A 55 -5.27 -7.11 -0.71
N GLN A 56 -5.92 -7.97 0.09
CA GLN A 56 -6.70 -9.10 -0.43
C GLN A 56 -7.98 -8.67 -1.15
N TYR A 57 -8.59 -7.56 -0.72
CA TYR A 57 -9.73 -6.96 -1.42
C TYR A 57 -9.34 -6.56 -2.85
N LEU A 58 -8.23 -5.84 -3.01
CA LEU A 58 -7.74 -5.44 -4.32
C LEU A 58 -7.23 -6.64 -5.14
N ALA A 59 -6.56 -7.60 -4.51
CA ALA A 59 -6.13 -8.83 -5.19
C ALA A 59 -7.33 -9.62 -5.74
N ASN A 60 -8.44 -9.68 -4.99
CA ASN A 60 -9.67 -10.31 -5.44
C ASN A 60 -10.28 -9.59 -6.65
N TRP A 61 -10.39 -8.26 -6.59
CA TRP A 61 -10.90 -7.46 -7.71
C TRP A 61 -10.05 -7.59 -8.95
N PHE A 62 -8.73 -7.61 -8.78
CA PHE A 62 -7.78 -7.84 -9.87
C PHE A 62 -7.93 -9.23 -10.49
N HIS A 63 -8.02 -10.27 -9.65
CA HIS A 63 -8.21 -11.66 -10.08
C HIS A 63 -9.47 -11.84 -10.93
N HIS A 64 -10.57 -11.18 -10.56
CA HIS A 64 -11.84 -11.26 -11.28
C HIS A 64 -11.98 -10.22 -12.41
N GLY A 65 -10.93 -9.44 -12.71
CA GLY A 65 -10.92 -8.48 -13.80
C GLY A 65 -11.81 -7.24 -13.58
N LEU A 66 -12.18 -6.94 -12.33
CA LEU A 66 -12.94 -5.72 -12.01
C LEU A 66 -12.07 -4.46 -12.10
N ILE A 67 -10.78 -4.61 -11.82
CA ILE A 67 -9.74 -3.59 -11.98
C ILE A 67 -8.58 -4.15 -12.81
N SER A 68 -7.95 -3.29 -13.61
CA SER A 68 -6.79 -3.65 -14.42
C SER A 68 -5.47 -3.35 -13.71
N ARG A 69 -4.37 -3.93 -14.22
CA ARG A 69 -3.02 -3.61 -13.76
C ARG A 69 -2.71 -2.12 -13.85
N GLN A 70 -3.12 -1.46 -14.94
CA GLN A 70 -2.88 -0.03 -15.13
C GLN A 70 -3.64 0.80 -14.10
N GLU A 71 -4.91 0.45 -13.84
CA GLU A 71 -5.73 1.16 -12.83
C GLU A 71 -5.13 1.04 -11.43
N ILE A 72 -4.60 -0.13 -11.06
CA ILE A 72 -3.88 -0.32 -9.80
C ILE A 72 -2.64 0.59 -9.75
N LEU A 73 -1.83 0.61 -10.80
CA LEU A 73 -0.63 1.45 -10.84
C LEU A 73 -0.98 2.94 -10.72
N ASP A 74 -1.96 3.41 -11.49
CA ASP A 74 -2.40 4.81 -11.49
C ASP A 74 -2.94 5.22 -10.11
N ALA A 75 -3.75 4.36 -9.48
CA ALA A 75 -4.29 4.62 -8.15
C ALA A 75 -3.19 4.65 -7.08
N PHE A 76 -2.24 3.72 -7.12
CA PHE A 76 -1.12 3.69 -6.18
C PHE A 76 -0.20 4.90 -6.35
N GLU A 77 0.08 5.34 -7.58
CA GLU A 77 0.88 6.55 -7.84
C GLU A 77 0.16 7.81 -7.34
N LYS A 78 -1.14 7.93 -7.63
CA LYS A 78 -1.97 9.04 -7.14
C LYS A 78 -2.03 9.08 -5.61
N MET A 79 -2.22 7.93 -4.96
CA MET A 79 -2.31 7.86 -3.50
C MET A 79 -0.95 8.01 -2.81
N ALA A 80 0.15 7.61 -3.45
CA ALA A 80 1.49 7.89 -2.93
C ALA A 80 1.75 9.40 -2.77
N LEU A 81 1.31 10.21 -3.74
CA LEU A 81 1.38 11.68 -3.62
C LEU A 81 0.54 12.20 -2.45
N LYS A 82 -0.65 11.64 -2.23
CA LYS A 82 -1.50 12.01 -1.08
C LYS A 82 -0.83 11.63 0.25
N VAL A 83 -0.33 10.40 0.38
CA VAL A 83 0.37 9.93 1.58
C VAL A 83 1.63 10.76 1.85
N ASP A 84 2.38 11.11 0.81
CA ASP A 84 3.55 11.99 0.94
C ASP A 84 3.19 13.37 1.49
N LYS A 85 2.09 13.95 1.01
CA LYS A 85 1.58 15.22 1.51
C LYS A 85 1.09 15.11 2.96
N GLN A 86 0.40 14.03 3.30
CA GLN A 86 -0.10 13.75 4.66
C GLN A 86 1.04 13.60 5.67
N ASN A 87 2.22 13.16 5.24
CA ASN A 87 3.40 12.97 6.08
C ASN A 87 4.44 14.08 5.91
N GLU A 88 4.10 15.19 5.25
CA GLU A 88 5.01 16.32 5.08
C GLU A 88 5.44 16.90 6.44
N GLY A 89 6.76 17.01 6.65
CA GLY A 89 7.34 17.47 7.92
C GLY A 89 7.49 16.39 9.00
N ALA A 90 7.02 15.16 8.77
CA ALA A 90 7.27 14.07 9.70
C ALA A 90 8.76 13.70 9.71
N MET A 91 9.35 13.66 10.90
CA MET A 91 10.77 13.31 11.06
C MET A 91 11.06 11.90 10.54
N GLY A 92 12.05 11.77 9.67
CA GLY A 92 12.46 10.48 9.10
C GLY A 92 11.46 9.88 8.09
N TYR A 93 10.55 10.69 7.54
CA TYR A 93 9.70 10.28 6.43
C TYR A 93 10.45 10.34 5.10
N ASN A 94 10.44 9.24 4.35
CA ASN A 94 10.95 9.16 2.98
C ASN A 94 9.77 9.05 2.02
N LYS A 95 9.74 9.94 1.02
CA LYS A 95 8.64 10.03 0.04
C LYS A 95 8.48 8.74 -0.76
N LEU A 96 7.24 8.31 -0.98
CA LEU A 96 6.85 7.18 -1.81
C LEU A 96 6.89 7.52 -3.30
N SER A 97 6.51 8.76 -3.67
CA SER A 97 6.36 9.23 -5.05
C SER A 97 7.67 9.54 -5.77
N THR A 98 8.81 9.07 -5.26
CA THR A 98 10.11 9.27 -5.90
C THR A 98 10.32 8.35 -7.11
N ASN A 99 11.23 8.76 -8.00
CA ASN A 99 11.74 7.93 -9.08
C ASN A 99 13.27 7.75 -8.89
N PRO A 100 13.81 6.53 -8.72
CA PRO A 100 13.12 5.23 -8.79
C PRO A 100 12.12 4.98 -7.66
N ARG A 101 11.19 4.04 -7.89
CA ARG A 101 10.18 3.60 -6.92
C ARG A 101 10.87 3.06 -5.66
N THR A 102 10.36 3.44 -4.49
CA THR A 102 10.95 3.02 -3.21
C THR A 102 10.60 1.57 -2.86
N PRO A 103 11.39 0.89 -2.00
CA PRO A 103 11.05 -0.43 -1.49
C PRO A 103 9.67 -0.50 -0.82
N ALA A 104 9.24 0.56 -0.13
CA ALA A 104 7.90 0.62 0.47
C ALA A 104 6.79 0.67 -0.59
N PHE A 105 6.98 1.40 -1.69
CA PHE A 105 6.01 1.45 -2.79
C PHE A 105 5.93 0.10 -3.52
N LEU A 106 7.08 -0.55 -3.75
CA LEU A 106 7.13 -1.89 -4.35
C LEU A 106 6.48 -2.94 -3.45
N ALA A 107 6.72 -2.90 -2.14
CA ALA A 107 6.05 -3.76 -1.17
C ALA A 107 4.53 -3.62 -1.25
N ALA A 108 4.02 -2.39 -1.29
CA ALA A 108 2.60 -2.11 -1.37
C ALA A 108 1.96 -2.69 -2.65
N LEU A 109 2.62 -2.55 -3.81
CA LEU A 109 2.15 -3.17 -5.06
C LEU A 109 2.21 -4.70 -5.02
N GLU A 110 3.28 -5.26 -4.46
CA GLU A 110 3.44 -6.71 -4.38
C GLU A 110 2.36 -7.36 -3.52
N LEU A 111 1.94 -6.71 -2.42
CA LEU A 111 0.83 -7.20 -1.60
C LEU A 111 -0.48 -7.38 -2.39
N VAL A 112 -0.70 -6.56 -3.42
CA VAL A 112 -1.88 -6.67 -4.30
C VAL A 112 -1.63 -7.68 -5.42
N PHE A 113 -0.55 -7.54 -6.18
CA PHE A 113 -0.31 -8.38 -7.36
C PHE A 113 0.00 -9.84 -6.99
N GLU A 114 0.73 -10.08 -5.91
CA GLU A 114 1.05 -11.42 -5.41
C GLU A 114 0.08 -11.88 -4.31
N GLY A 115 -0.99 -11.11 -4.05
CA GLY A 115 -1.96 -11.39 -2.99
C GLY A 115 -2.59 -12.77 -3.10
N GLN A 116 -2.83 -13.26 -4.32
CA GLN A 116 -3.36 -14.61 -4.57
C GLN A 116 -2.38 -15.73 -4.18
N ASN A 117 -1.08 -15.44 -4.21
CA ASN A 117 -0.01 -16.41 -3.92
C ASN A 117 0.37 -16.43 -2.44
N GLN A 118 -0.09 -15.46 -1.65
CA GLN A 118 0.15 -15.41 -0.21
C GLN A 118 -0.70 -16.45 0.53
N SER A 119 -0.07 -17.25 1.39
CA SER A 119 -0.77 -18.24 2.22
C SER A 119 -1.80 -17.56 3.10
N CYS A 120 -3.08 -17.92 2.94
CA CYS A 120 -4.22 -17.28 3.61
C CYS A 120 -4.27 -15.74 3.43
N GLY A 121 -3.55 -15.15 2.47
CA GLY A 121 -3.44 -13.70 2.33
C GLY A 121 -2.62 -13.02 3.44
N TYR A 122 -1.77 -13.74 4.17
CA TYR A 122 -0.82 -13.13 5.10
C TYR A 122 0.13 -12.18 4.36
N ILE A 123 0.55 -11.11 5.05
CA ILE A 123 1.37 -10.04 4.44
C ILE A 123 2.83 -10.09 4.93
N GLU A 124 3.10 -10.90 5.94
CA GLU A 124 4.36 -10.97 6.67
C GLU A 124 5.54 -11.29 5.77
N GLU A 125 5.38 -12.22 4.83
CA GLU A 125 6.47 -12.64 3.94
C GLU A 125 6.98 -11.46 3.11
N THR A 126 6.07 -10.79 2.40
CA THR A 126 6.36 -9.57 1.63
C THR A 126 6.93 -8.48 2.54
N MET A 127 6.26 -8.16 3.65
CA MET A 127 6.69 -7.09 4.55
C MET A 127 8.10 -7.34 5.10
N PHE A 128 8.39 -8.56 5.54
CA PHE A 128 9.69 -8.94 6.09
C PHE A 128 10.79 -8.92 5.03
N LYS A 129 10.48 -9.33 3.80
CA LYS A 129 11.40 -9.24 2.65
C LYS A 129 11.90 -7.81 2.46
N TYR A 130 10.98 -6.86 2.29
CA TYR A 130 11.33 -5.46 2.02
C TYR A 130 11.94 -4.74 3.24
N ARG A 131 11.52 -5.07 4.47
CA ARG A 131 12.17 -4.49 5.66
C ARG A 131 13.61 -4.97 5.84
N ARG A 132 13.92 -6.23 5.52
CA ARG A 132 15.31 -6.72 5.54
C ARG A 132 16.18 -6.01 4.50
N GLN A 133 15.65 -5.67 3.32
CA GLN A 133 16.36 -4.86 2.33
C GLN A 133 16.72 -3.47 2.89
N ILE A 134 15.76 -2.77 3.51
CA ILE A 134 16.02 -1.47 4.16
C ILE A 134 17.07 -1.59 5.28
N LEU A 135 17.00 -2.63 6.11
CA LEU A 135 17.93 -2.82 7.23
C LEU A 135 19.35 -3.22 6.79
N SER A 136 19.49 -3.95 5.68
CA SER A 136 20.79 -4.37 5.16
C SER A 136 21.49 -3.31 4.31
N GLY A 137 20.76 -2.24 3.91
CA GLY A 137 21.27 -1.25 2.97
C GLY A 137 21.37 -1.75 1.52
N ILE A 138 20.90 -2.96 1.24
CA ILE A 138 20.88 -3.55 -0.11
C ILE A 138 19.52 -3.21 -0.72
N VAL A 139 19.50 -2.22 -1.61
CA VAL A 139 18.38 -1.99 -2.53
C VAL A 139 18.70 -2.81 -3.77
N GLU A 140 18.08 -3.98 -3.92
CA GLU A 140 18.19 -4.75 -5.17
C GLU A 140 17.56 -3.92 -6.30
N SER A 141 18.37 -3.67 -7.34
CA SER A 141 18.06 -2.86 -8.53
C SER A 141 17.15 -3.57 -9.52
#